data_AF-A0A1C6X9I1-F1
#
_entry.id   AF-A0A1C6X9I1-F1
#
_cell.length_a   1.000
_cell.length_b   1.000
_cell.length_c   1.000
_cell.angle_alpha   90.00
_cell.angle_beta   90.00
_cell.angle_gamma   90.00
#
_symmetry.space_group_name_H-M   'P 1'
#
loop_
_entity.id
_entity.type
_entity.pdbx_description
1 polymer ?
#
loop_
_entity_poly.entity_id
_entity_poly.type
_entity_poly.pdbx_seq_one_letter_code
_entity_poly.pdbx_strand_id
1 'polypeptide(L)'
;MAICIFEKAEKKKLRKILNYFKLSSEDVLYSENCEDRENGKKRKICLHGNYQNYFFERYMNRKIICKEDNENNILSNELENKIQVCEITGCQNERKDKIDDYRLSNINNLIKDIFKNKIILDIGCNYGITTFLLSLKYKCKTVNGIDIDYNIINKNISILKLFFDFILIYNKQKHMLPFLLNKHFLKTESSIFNELHLLYEELTLKGVDKNDEERNEHNLEVCQNEFPFNIYFSCSNIFDKCFENVQNKYDVIICFSVLKWIHLNYGDNKLILFFDLVYKLLKNGGYFILEYHREIKYKLKKNEKIFFLEKKKKLKMNYTHFDDIAQGLYNNASKFVLINKTDFKANTKEDGKERRDTGMFNRTICIYKKVCNDGNIEQHPVLNRLNM
;
A
#
# COMPACT_ATOMS: atom_id res chain seq x y z
N MET A 1 23.75 -27.94 20.83
CA MET A 1 22.38 -27.54 21.25
C MET A 1 22.42 -26.06 21.59
N ALA A 2 22.01 -25.18 20.68
CA ALA A 2 21.87 -23.76 20.99
C ALA A 2 20.62 -23.57 21.86
N ILE A 3 20.81 -23.54 23.17
CA ILE A 3 19.74 -23.24 24.12
C ILE A 3 19.45 -21.74 23.95
N CYS A 4 18.33 -21.46 23.31
CA CYS A 4 17.80 -20.11 23.24
C CYS A 4 17.28 -19.72 24.64
N ILE A 5 18.12 -19.03 25.42
CA ILE A 5 17.78 -18.56 26.77
C ILE A 5 17.12 -17.18 26.62
N PHE A 6 15.83 -17.16 26.28
CA PHE A 6 15.04 -15.96 26.57
C PHE A 6 14.76 -15.89 28.06
N GLU A 7 14.96 -14.72 28.65
CA GLU A 7 14.46 -14.45 29.99
C GLU A 7 12.93 -14.57 30.03
N LYS A 8 12.39 -14.90 31.20
CA LYS A 8 10.93 -15.08 31.39
C LYS A 8 10.12 -13.85 30.95
N ALA A 9 10.68 -12.66 31.11
CA ALA A 9 10.08 -11.38 30.71
C ALA A 9 9.99 -11.24 29.18
N GLU A 10 11.03 -11.63 28.46
CA GLU A 10 11.09 -11.62 26.99
C GLU A 10 10.13 -12.65 26.39
N LYS A 11 10.04 -13.86 26.96
CA LYS A 11 9.03 -14.86 26.56
C LYS A 11 7.60 -14.35 26.76
N LYS A 12 7.34 -13.59 27.83
CA LYS A 12 6.01 -13.00 28.11
C LYS A 12 5.69 -11.84 27.15
N LYS A 13 6.68 -11.01 26.81
CA LYS A 13 6.56 -9.97 25.77
C LYS A 13 6.33 -10.58 24.39
N LEU A 14 7.10 -11.61 24.01
CA LEU A 14 6.92 -12.37 22.77
C LEU A 14 5.53 -13.01 22.70
N ARG A 15 5.03 -13.63 23.78
CA ARG A 15 3.65 -14.16 23.84
C ARG A 15 2.58 -13.08 23.70
N LYS A 16 2.79 -11.88 24.25
CA LYS A 16 1.89 -10.73 24.04
C LYS A 16 1.90 -10.25 22.59
N ILE A 17 3.07 -10.17 21.95
CA ILE A 17 3.24 -9.87 20.52
C ILE A 17 2.53 -10.94 19.68
N LEU A 18 2.65 -12.21 20.05
CA LEU A 18 2.03 -13.33 19.35
C LEU A 18 0.49 -13.30 19.41
N ASN A 19 -0.10 -12.70 20.45
CA ASN A 19 -1.54 -12.52 20.56
C ASN A 19 -2.11 -11.48 19.58
N TYR A 20 -1.28 -10.57 19.03
CA TYR A 20 -1.70 -9.64 17.96
C TYR A 20 -1.94 -10.34 16.62
N PHE A 21 -1.53 -11.60 16.48
CA PHE A 21 -1.71 -12.38 15.26
C PHE A 21 -3.01 -13.22 15.24
N LYS A 22 -3.94 -12.97 16.17
CA LYS A 22 -5.27 -13.60 16.15
C LYS A 22 -6.19 -12.83 15.22
N LEU A 23 -6.61 -13.50 14.15
CA LEU A 23 -7.57 -12.98 13.18
C LEU A 23 -9.00 -13.27 13.68
N SER A 24 -9.90 -12.29 13.55
CA SER A 24 -11.22 -12.29 14.21
C SER A 24 -12.39 -12.75 13.34
N SER A 25 -12.19 -13.32 12.14
CA SER A 25 -13.30 -13.72 11.27
C SER A 25 -12.95 -14.86 10.31
N GLU A 26 -13.95 -15.67 9.96
CA GLU A 26 -13.92 -16.60 8.83
C GLU A 26 -14.47 -15.93 7.55
N ASP A 27 -13.82 -16.22 6.41
CA ASP A 27 -14.04 -15.61 5.08
C ASP A 27 -15.42 -15.92 4.45
N VAL A 28 -15.99 -14.92 3.76
CA VAL A 28 -16.91 -15.13 2.61
C VAL A 28 -16.53 -14.19 1.46
N LEU A 29 -15.38 -14.43 0.82
CA LEU A 29 -14.86 -13.58 -0.29
C LEU A 29 -14.95 -14.23 -1.67
N TYR A 30 -15.22 -15.53 -1.69
CA TYR A 30 -15.23 -16.36 -2.88
C TYR A 30 -16.66 -16.81 -3.14
N SER A 31 -17.12 -16.70 -4.41
CA SER A 31 -18.42 -17.26 -4.77
C SER A 31 -18.40 -18.78 -4.66
N GLU A 32 -19.54 -19.40 -4.34
CA GLU A 32 -19.74 -20.85 -4.45
C GLU A 32 -19.53 -21.35 -5.89
N ASN A 33 -19.78 -20.48 -6.87
CA ASN A 33 -19.54 -20.74 -8.28
C ASN A 33 -18.04 -20.92 -8.58
N CYS A 34 -17.71 -22.06 -9.19
CA CYS A 34 -16.37 -22.41 -9.64
C CYS A 34 -16.34 -22.52 -11.17
N GLU A 35 -15.25 -22.06 -11.80
CA GLU A 35 -15.00 -22.34 -13.22
C GLU A 35 -14.25 -23.66 -13.38
N ASP A 36 -14.68 -24.50 -14.31
CA ASP A 36 -13.94 -25.66 -14.77
C ASP A 36 -12.81 -25.22 -15.71
N ARG A 37 -11.56 -25.61 -15.41
CA ARG A 37 -10.45 -25.49 -16.37
C ARG A 37 -10.53 -26.61 -17.40
N GLU A 38 -9.92 -26.40 -18.57
CA GLU A 38 -9.67 -27.44 -19.58
C GLU A 38 -8.94 -28.67 -18.99
N ASN A 39 -8.22 -28.50 -17.87
CA ASN A 39 -7.52 -29.58 -17.15
C ASN A 39 -8.31 -30.14 -15.95
N GLY A 40 -9.64 -29.91 -15.86
CA GLY A 40 -10.52 -30.45 -14.82
C GLY A 40 -10.38 -29.84 -13.42
N LYS A 41 -9.56 -28.81 -13.22
CA LYS A 41 -9.40 -28.12 -11.93
C LYS A 41 -10.42 -26.99 -11.77
N LYS A 42 -11.22 -27.02 -10.69
CA LYS A 42 -12.18 -25.98 -10.31
C LYS A 42 -11.48 -24.75 -9.72
N ARG A 43 -11.78 -23.54 -10.21
CA ARG A 43 -11.26 -22.26 -9.67
C ARG A 43 -12.40 -21.42 -9.09
N LYS A 44 -12.32 -21.07 -7.80
CA LYS A 44 -13.22 -20.10 -7.15
C LYS A 44 -13.01 -18.69 -7.72
N ILE A 45 -14.09 -17.97 -8.00
CA ILE A 45 -14.05 -16.60 -8.53
C ILE A 45 -13.84 -15.63 -7.36
N CYS A 46 -12.83 -14.76 -7.46
CA CYS A 46 -12.62 -13.70 -6.48
C CYS A 46 -13.45 -12.47 -6.85
N LEU A 47 -14.31 -12.04 -5.93
CA LEU A 47 -15.23 -10.90 -6.14
C LEU A 47 -14.59 -9.54 -5.79
N HIS A 48 -13.39 -9.54 -5.21
CA HIS A 48 -12.80 -8.33 -4.61
C HIS A 48 -11.38 -8.04 -5.11
N GLY A 49 -10.98 -8.65 -6.21
CA GLY A 49 -9.74 -8.28 -6.90
C GLY A 49 -8.46 -8.94 -6.44
N ASN A 50 -8.53 -10.12 -5.83
CA ASN A 50 -7.34 -10.92 -5.52
C ASN A 50 -6.65 -11.37 -6.82
N TYR A 51 -5.56 -10.68 -7.16
CA TYR A 51 -4.74 -11.02 -8.31
C TYR A 51 -3.63 -11.98 -7.88
N GLN A 52 -3.83 -13.28 -8.14
CA GLN A 52 -3.00 -14.37 -7.61
C GLN A 52 -1.48 -14.22 -7.87
N ASN A 53 -1.07 -13.49 -8.92
CA ASN A 53 0.34 -13.26 -9.27
C ASN A 53 0.79 -11.81 -9.02
N TYR A 54 0.11 -11.06 -8.16
CA TYR A 54 0.33 -9.61 -8.02
C TYR A 54 1.75 -9.30 -7.59
N PHE A 55 2.27 -10.09 -6.64
CA PHE A 55 3.65 -9.98 -6.19
C PHE A 55 4.63 -10.10 -7.35
N PHE A 56 4.56 -11.19 -8.12
CA PHE A 56 5.49 -11.42 -9.23
C PHE A 56 5.34 -10.37 -10.34
N GLU A 57 4.11 -10.10 -10.80
CA GLU A 57 3.89 -9.15 -11.89
C GLU A 57 4.34 -7.72 -11.55
N ARG A 58 4.14 -7.29 -10.30
CA ARG A 58 4.45 -5.91 -9.90
C ARG A 58 5.89 -5.75 -9.42
N TYR A 59 6.45 -6.72 -8.70
CA TYR A 59 7.75 -6.54 -8.03
C TYR A 59 8.89 -7.36 -8.64
N MET A 60 8.61 -8.48 -9.32
CA MET A 60 9.64 -9.37 -9.87
C MET A 60 9.79 -9.29 -11.39
N ASN A 61 8.69 -9.23 -12.15
CA ASN A 61 8.70 -9.35 -13.61
C ASN A 61 9.13 -8.07 -14.34
N ARG A 62 9.15 -6.91 -13.65
CA ARG A 62 9.39 -5.61 -14.30
C ARG A 62 10.32 -4.76 -13.45
N LYS A 63 11.49 -4.42 -13.99
CA LYS A 63 12.24 -3.26 -13.53
C LYS A 63 11.51 -2.01 -14.00
N ILE A 64 10.93 -1.26 -13.07
CA ILE A 64 10.21 -0.03 -13.37
C ILE A 64 11.11 1.12 -12.95
N ILE A 65 11.63 1.85 -13.94
CA ILE A 65 12.24 3.16 -13.73
C ILE A 65 11.17 4.18 -14.08
N CYS A 66 10.92 5.12 -13.17
CA CYS A 66 10.11 6.30 -13.45
C CYS A 66 11.03 7.39 -13.98
N LYS A 67 10.86 7.76 -15.25
CA LYS A 67 11.45 8.98 -15.80
C LYS A 67 10.39 10.07 -15.80
N GLU A 68 10.73 11.22 -15.22
CA GLU A 68 9.92 12.42 -15.33
C GLU A 68 10.21 13.09 -16.68
N ASP A 69 9.17 13.54 -17.38
CA ASP A 69 9.34 14.31 -18.61
C ASP A 69 9.88 15.71 -18.24
N ASN A 70 11.17 15.94 -18.47
CA ASN A 70 11.85 17.21 -18.20
C ASN A 70 11.45 18.36 -19.16
N GLU A 71 10.56 18.12 -20.15
CA GLU A 71 10.27 19.09 -21.22
C GLU A 71 9.19 20.13 -20.91
N ASN A 72 8.55 20.12 -19.73
CA ASN A 72 7.50 21.09 -19.38
C ASN A 72 7.86 22.11 -18.29
N ASN A 73 9.17 22.35 -18.06
CA ASN A 73 9.68 23.46 -17.27
C ASN A 73 9.66 24.80 -18.04
N ILE A 74 8.52 25.12 -18.65
CA ILE A 74 8.20 26.51 -19.01
C ILE A 74 7.46 27.10 -17.81
N LEU A 75 8.09 28.09 -17.18
CA LEU A 75 7.46 29.00 -16.23
C LEU A 75 6.32 29.73 -16.97
N SER A 76 5.09 29.27 -16.77
CA SER A 76 3.89 30.07 -17.05
C SER A 76 3.10 30.18 -15.75
N ASN A 77 2.84 31.42 -15.34
CA ASN A 77 2.19 31.81 -14.09
C ASN A 77 0.68 31.51 -14.06
N GLU A 78 0.25 30.34 -14.50
CA GLU A 78 -1.15 29.92 -14.44
C GLU A 78 -1.24 28.57 -13.72
N LEU A 79 -1.98 28.57 -12.61
CA LEU A 79 -2.22 27.43 -11.73
C LEU A 79 -3.22 26.44 -12.39
N GLU A 80 -2.97 26.05 -13.63
CA GLU A 80 -3.62 24.88 -14.19
C GLU A 80 -3.00 23.64 -13.56
N ASN A 81 -3.86 22.73 -13.10
CA ASN A 81 -3.51 21.42 -12.53
C ASN A 81 -2.62 20.61 -13.50
N LYS A 82 -1.32 20.90 -13.54
CA LYS A 82 -0.34 20.21 -14.40
C LYS A 82 -0.29 18.75 -13.94
N ILE A 83 -0.81 17.88 -14.79
CA ILE A 83 -0.74 16.43 -14.58
C ILE A 83 0.69 15.99 -14.90
N GLN A 84 1.41 15.49 -13.89
CA GLN A 84 2.72 14.93 -14.11
C GLN A 84 2.57 13.59 -14.83
N VAL A 85 3.31 13.38 -15.91
CA VAL A 85 3.38 12.07 -16.57
C VAL A 85 4.67 11.39 -16.13
N CYS A 86 4.56 10.13 -15.71
CA CYS A 86 5.71 9.28 -15.38
C CYS A 86 5.67 8.05 -16.27
N GLU A 87 6.68 7.91 -17.11
CA GLU A 87 6.83 6.71 -17.91
C GLU A 87 7.40 5.58 -17.06
N ILE A 88 6.72 4.43 -17.10
CA ILE A 88 7.17 3.16 -16.55
C ILE A 88 7.78 2.38 -17.70
N THR A 89 9.09 2.36 -17.78
CA THR A 89 9.83 1.52 -18.73
C THR A 89 10.32 0.25 -18.04
N GLY A 90 10.10 -0.90 -18.69
CA GLY A 90 10.72 -2.17 -18.31
C GLY A 90 12.21 -2.16 -18.67
N CYS A 91 13.10 -2.30 -17.70
CA CYS A 91 14.52 -2.54 -17.99
C CYS A 91 14.76 -4.05 -18.17
N GLN A 92 14.98 -4.49 -19.42
CA GLN A 92 15.49 -5.83 -19.71
C GLN A 92 17.02 -5.79 -19.53
N ASN A 93 17.58 -6.78 -18.82
CA ASN A 93 19.03 -7.07 -18.66
C ASN A 93 19.77 -6.55 -17.43
N GLU A 94 19.14 -5.86 -16.49
CA GLU A 94 19.78 -5.62 -15.20
C GLU A 94 19.08 -6.45 -14.12
N ARG A 95 19.81 -7.20 -13.28
CA ARG A 95 19.21 -7.85 -12.09
C ARG A 95 18.68 -6.77 -11.14
N LYS A 96 17.47 -6.92 -10.63
CA LYS A 96 16.96 -6.04 -9.58
C LYS A 96 17.65 -6.50 -8.31
N ASP A 97 18.59 -5.72 -7.79
CA ASP A 97 19.27 -6.13 -6.55
C ASP A 97 18.32 -6.02 -5.34
N LYS A 98 17.21 -5.28 -5.45
CA LYS A 98 16.40 -4.81 -4.31
C LYS A 98 14.91 -4.70 -4.62
N ILE A 99 14.07 -5.18 -3.72
CA ILE A 99 12.63 -4.92 -3.75
C ILE A 99 12.32 -3.45 -3.51
N ASP A 100 11.45 -2.88 -4.34
CA ASP A 100 10.97 -1.49 -4.23
C ASP A 100 9.61 -1.31 -4.90
N ASP A 101 8.90 -0.24 -4.55
CA ASP A 101 7.65 0.21 -5.17
C ASP A 101 7.80 1.64 -5.71
N TYR A 102 7.73 1.77 -7.03
CA TYR A 102 7.92 3.06 -7.72
C TYR A 102 6.92 4.13 -7.27
N ARG A 103 5.72 3.73 -6.82
CA ARG A 103 4.68 4.66 -6.37
C ARG A 103 5.14 5.33 -5.09
N LEU A 104 5.57 4.53 -4.10
CA LEU A 104 6.10 5.05 -2.83
C LEU A 104 7.34 5.91 -3.06
N SER A 105 8.25 5.48 -3.94
CA SER A 105 9.45 6.25 -4.28
C SER A 105 9.12 7.60 -4.95
N ASN A 106 8.22 7.63 -5.94
CA ASN A 106 7.78 8.87 -6.58
C ASN A 106 7.11 9.82 -5.57
N ILE A 107 6.18 9.31 -4.76
CA ILE A 107 5.48 10.13 -3.75
C ILE A 107 6.47 10.74 -2.74
N ASN A 108 7.43 9.95 -2.25
CA ASN A 108 8.42 10.44 -1.29
C ASN A 108 9.41 11.43 -1.91
N ASN A 109 9.66 11.37 -3.22
CA ASN A 109 10.47 12.36 -3.93
C ASN A 109 9.70 13.68 -4.11
N LEU A 110 8.41 13.61 -4.42
CA LEU A 110 7.54 14.79 -4.56
C LEU A 110 7.34 15.52 -3.23
N ILE A 111 7.09 14.77 -2.16
CA ILE A 111 6.90 15.31 -0.82
C ILE A 111 7.89 14.61 0.11
N LYS A 112 9.04 15.26 0.30
CA LYS A 112 10.13 14.74 1.12
C LYS A 112 9.64 14.34 2.51
N ASP A 113 10.04 13.14 2.94
CA ASP A 113 9.75 12.59 4.26
C ASP A 113 8.25 12.45 4.58
N ILE A 114 7.37 12.43 3.57
CA ILE A 114 5.91 12.29 3.74
C ILE A 114 5.51 11.08 4.60
N PHE A 115 6.28 10.00 4.56
CA PHE A 115 6.01 8.77 5.31
C PHE A 115 6.80 8.68 6.63
N LYS A 116 7.91 9.40 6.76
CA LYS A 116 8.83 9.26 7.89
C LYS A 116 8.18 9.68 9.19
N ASN A 117 8.29 8.85 10.23
CA ASN A 117 7.68 9.07 11.55
C ASN A 117 6.16 9.36 11.49
N LYS A 118 5.46 8.83 10.48
CA LYS A 118 4.00 8.97 10.31
C LYS A 118 3.25 7.70 10.70
N ILE A 119 1.99 7.87 11.10
CA ILE A 119 1.02 6.79 11.31
C ILE A 119 0.26 6.59 9.99
N ILE A 120 0.45 5.42 9.38
CA ILE A 120 -0.07 5.08 8.05
C ILE A 120 -1.20 4.06 8.15
N LEU A 121 -2.21 4.19 7.28
CA LEU A 121 -3.16 3.13 6.92
C LEU A 121 -2.96 2.73 5.45
N ASP A 122 -2.73 1.46 5.18
CA ASP A 122 -2.63 0.86 3.84
C ASP A 122 -3.89 0.03 3.57
N ILE A 123 -4.82 0.59 2.78
CA ILE A 123 -6.11 -0.02 2.46
C ILE A 123 -5.94 -0.96 1.27
N GLY A 124 -6.32 -2.23 1.46
CA GLY A 124 -6.15 -3.30 0.47
C GLY A 124 -4.67 -3.64 0.27
N CYS A 125 -3.97 -3.91 1.38
CA CYS A 125 -2.53 -4.10 1.39
C CYS A 125 -2.05 -5.33 0.60
N ASN A 126 -2.95 -6.23 0.17
CA ASN A 126 -2.65 -7.43 -0.59
C ASN A 126 -1.50 -8.21 0.07
N TYR A 127 -0.51 -8.71 -0.67
CA TYR A 127 0.69 -9.41 -0.14
C TYR A 127 1.62 -8.54 0.73
N GLY A 128 1.19 -7.35 1.18
CA GLY A 128 1.82 -6.57 2.22
C GLY A 128 3.12 -5.85 1.83
N ILE A 129 3.59 -5.97 0.59
CA ILE A 129 4.88 -5.41 0.16
C ILE A 129 4.98 -3.91 0.42
N THR A 130 3.95 -3.13 0.05
CA THR A 130 3.90 -1.69 0.34
C THR A 130 3.94 -1.41 1.84
N THR A 131 3.19 -2.17 2.62
CA THR A 131 3.15 -2.09 4.08
C THR A 131 4.52 -2.36 4.71
N PHE A 132 5.21 -3.41 4.24
CA PHE A 132 6.57 -3.75 4.66
C PHE A 132 7.58 -2.66 4.27
N LEU A 133 7.53 -2.15 3.03
CA LEU A 133 8.42 -1.08 2.57
C LEU A 133 8.22 0.21 3.39
N LEU A 134 6.97 0.60 3.67
CA LEU A 134 6.65 1.76 4.52
C LEU A 134 7.30 1.65 5.90
N SER A 135 7.25 0.48 6.51
CA SER A 135 7.85 0.22 7.81
C SER A 135 9.39 0.16 7.73
N LEU A 136 9.95 -0.67 6.84
CA LEU A 136 11.38 -0.94 6.70
C LEU A 136 12.16 0.24 6.10
N LYS A 137 11.78 0.69 4.90
CA LYS A 137 12.53 1.65 4.09
C LYS A 137 12.21 3.09 4.49
N TYR A 138 10.93 3.41 4.67
CA TYR A 138 10.48 4.78 4.91
C TYR A 138 10.38 5.17 6.38
N LYS A 139 10.67 4.25 7.31
CA LYS A 139 10.75 4.50 8.76
C LYS A 139 9.50 5.21 9.31
N CYS A 140 8.32 4.68 8.94
CA CYS A 140 7.06 5.13 9.49
C CYS A 140 7.01 4.90 11.01
N LYS A 141 6.24 5.71 11.74
CA LYS A 141 6.00 5.49 13.18
C LYS A 141 5.14 4.25 13.41
N THR A 142 4.12 4.07 12.58
CA THR A 142 3.22 2.91 12.64
C THR A 142 2.62 2.68 11.25
N VAL A 143 2.55 1.44 10.80
CA VAL A 143 1.92 1.07 9.53
C VAL A 143 0.84 0.02 9.79
N ASN A 144 -0.40 0.36 9.45
CA ASN A 144 -1.55 -0.53 9.59
C ASN A 144 -1.97 -0.98 8.19
N GLY A 145 -1.71 -2.24 7.82
CA GLY A 145 -2.21 -2.85 6.59
C GLY A 145 -3.55 -3.53 6.84
N ILE A 146 -4.56 -3.21 6.04
CA ILE A 146 -5.83 -3.93 6.04
C ILE A 146 -6.10 -4.52 4.67
N ASP A 147 -6.65 -5.72 4.67
CA ASP A 147 -7.22 -6.34 3.48
C ASP A 147 -8.44 -7.13 3.93
N ILE A 148 -9.38 -7.34 3.02
CA ILE A 148 -10.56 -8.14 3.33
C ILE A 148 -10.25 -9.63 3.21
N ASP A 149 -9.17 -10.04 2.52
CA ASP A 149 -8.77 -11.44 2.35
C ASP A 149 -7.96 -11.98 3.53
N TYR A 150 -8.62 -12.78 4.37
CA TYR A 150 -8.02 -13.45 5.52
C TYR A 150 -6.80 -14.27 5.11
N ASN A 151 -6.86 -15.01 4.00
CA ASN A 151 -5.77 -15.89 3.59
C ASN A 151 -4.53 -15.06 3.22
N ILE A 152 -4.72 -13.93 2.53
CA ILE A 152 -3.62 -13.01 2.24
C ILE A 152 -3.07 -12.40 3.53
N ILE A 153 -3.93 -11.91 4.42
CA ILE A 153 -3.49 -11.32 5.69
C ILE A 153 -2.74 -12.34 6.56
N ASN A 154 -3.23 -13.58 6.64
CA ASN A 154 -2.57 -14.65 7.38
C ASN A 154 -1.17 -14.96 6.82
N LYS A 155 -0.98 -14.87 5.50
CA LYS A 155 0.36 -14.96 4.87
C LYS A 155 1.27 -13.81 5.26
N ASN A 156 0.78 -12.57 5.24
CA ASN A 156 1.56 -11.41 5.67
C ASN A 156 1.97 -11.51 7.14
N ILE A 157 1.03 -11.93 8.00
CA ILE A 157 1.28 -12.22 9.41
C ILE A 157 2.34 -13.31 9.56
N SER A 158 2.32 -14.36 8.74
CA SER A 158 3.31 -15.44 8.79
C SER A 158 4.70 -14.95 8.39
N ILE A 159 4.80 -14.11 7.36
CA ILE A 159 6.07 -13.44 6.97
C ILE A 159 6.57 -12.54 8.10
N LEU A 160 5.69 -11.76 8.74
CA LEU A 160 6.06 -10.90 9.85
C LEU A 160 6.54 -11.71 11.08
N LYS A 161 5.88 -12.83 11.39
CA LYS A 161 6.33 -13.78 12.43
C LYS A 161 7.73 -14.30 12.14
N LEU A 162 8.06 -14.61 10.88
CA LEU A 162 9.43 -15.00 10.52
C LEU A 162 10.45 -13.91 10.83
N PHE A 163 10.12 -12.64 10.57
CA PHE A 163 11.00 -11.55 10.96
C PHE A 163 11.16 -11.43 12.47
N PHE A 164 10.08 -11.61 13.24
CA PHE A 164 10.18 -11.67 14.70
C PHE A 164 11.05 -12.84 15.17
N ASP A 165 10.87 -14.04 14.61
CA ASP A 165 11.69 -15.20 14.96
C ASP A 165 13.16 -14.96 14.56
N PHE A 166 13.41 -14.47 13.35
CA PHE A 166 14.77 -14.18 12.88
C PHE A 166 15.47 -13.14 13.77
N ILE A 167 14.79 -12.04 14.10
CA ILE A 167 15.38 -10.92 14.84
C ILE A 167 15.50 -11.25 16.33
N LEU A 168 14.44 -11.81 16.93
CA LEU A 168 14.37 -12.05 18.37
C LEU A 168 14.89 -13.44 18.73
N ILE A 169 14.35 -14.49 18.10
CA ILE A 169 14.67 -15.90 18.42
C ILE A 169 16.09 -16.28 18.01
N TYR A 170 16.44 -15.96 16.78
CA TYR A 170 17.71 -16.35 16.18
C TYR A 170 18.75 -15.24 16.20
N ASN A 171 18.50 -14.13 16.90
CA ASN A 171 19.41 -13.00 17.05
C ASN A 171 20.11 -12.59 15.73
N LYS A 172 19.32 -12.51 14.64
CA LYS A 172 19.77 -12.15 13.28
C LYS A 172 20.84 -13.09 12.68
N GLN A 173 20.97 -14.32 13.16
CA GLN A 173 21.95 -15.29 12.66
C GLN A 173 21.52 -15.87 11.30
N LYS A 174 22.19 -15.46 10.22
CA LYS A 174 21.85 -15.85 8.84
C LYS A 174 21.82 -17.36 8.60
N HIS A 175 22.71 -18.12 9.23
CA HIS A 175 22.76 -19.57 9.08
C HIS A 175 21.50 -20.29 9.60
N MET A 176 20.63 -19.59 10.35
CA MET A 176 19.34 -20.10 10.82
C MET A 176 18.22 -19.92 9.81
N LEU A 177 18.41 -19.12 8.75
CA LEU A 177 17.38 -18.86 7.73
C LEU A 177 16.90 -20.13 7.00
N PRO A 178 17.75 -21.08 6.60
CA PRO A 178 17.28 -22.34 6.02
C PRO A 178 16.34 -23.10 6.96
N PHE A 179 16.61 -23.11 8.26
CA PHE A 179 15.77 -23.78 9.26
C PHE A 179 14.43 -23.06 9.49
N LEU A 180 14.45 -21.73 9.47
CA LEU A 180 13.25 -20.88 9.54
C LEU A 180 12.32 -21.13 8.35
N LEU A 181 12.88 -21.15 7.14
CA LEU A 181 12.13 -21.26 5.88
C LEU A 181 11.65 -22.69 5.59
N ASN A 182 12.26 -23.71 6.20
CA ASN A 182 11.87 -25.12 6.02
C ASN A 182 10.54 -25.48 6.72
N LYS A 183 10.00 -24.61 7.58
CA LYS A 183 8.71 -24.83 8.25
C LYS A 183 7.53 -24.52 7.33
N HIS A 184 6.98 -25.50 6.62
CA HIS A 184 5.64 -25.46 5.99
C HIS A 184 5.23 -24.16 5.23
N PHE A 185 6.14 -23.55 4.45
CA PHE A 185 5.81 -22.38 3.63
C PHE A 185 5.43 -22.73 2.19
N LEU A 186 4.55 -21.91 1.62
CA LEU A 186 4.31 -21.86 0.18
C LEU A 186 5.42 -21.03 -0.49
N LYS A 187 5.75 -21.38 -1.76
CA LYS A 187 6.84 -20.78 -2.54
C LYS A 187 6.81 -19.24 -2.64
N THR A 188 5.64 -18.62 -2.56
CA THR A 188 5.48 -17.17 -2.72
C THR A 188 5.93 -16.42 -1.46
N GLU A 189 5.52 -16.88 -0.29
CA GLU A 189 5.85 -16.30 1.02
C GLU A 189 7.35 -16.34 1.26
N SER A 190 8.02 -17.46 0.92
CA SER A 190 9.48 -17.56 1.00
C SER A 190 10.17 -16.58 0.06
N SER A 191 9.65 -16.40 -1.17
CA SER A 191 10.19 -15.41 -2.11
C SER A 191 10.04 -14.00 -1.57
N ILE A 192 8.87 -13.64 -1.04
CA ILE A 192 8.62 -12.33 -0.45
C ILE A 192 9.55 -12.09 0.75
N PHE A 193 9.64 -13.06 1.66
CA PHE A 193 10.49 -12.95 2.84
C PHE A 193 11.95 -12.73 2.45
N ASN A 194 12.48 -13.50 1.50
CA ASN A 194 13.87 -13.37 1.06
C ASN A 194 14.16 -11.96 0.50
N GLU A 195 13.29 -11.44 -0.36
CA GLU A 195 13.42 -10.09 -0.93
C GLU A 195 13.39 -9.00 0.16
N LEU A 196 12.46 -9.10 1.11
CA LEU A 196 12.36 -8.15 2.22
C LEU A 196 13.54 -8.28 3.19
N HIS A 197 14.04 -9.50 3.41
CA HIS A 197 15.15 -9.79 4.27
C HIS A 197 16.46 -9.20 3.71
N LEU A 198 16.70 -9.35 2.41
CA LEU A 198 17.84 -8.71 1.73
C LEU A 198 17.82 -7.19 1.91
N LEU A 199 16.64 -6.55 1.76
CA LEU A 199 16.48 -5.13 2.01
C LEU A 199 16.75 -4.77 3.49
N TYR A 200 16.22 -5.55 4.42
CA TYR A 200 16.46 -5.36 5.85
C TYR A 200 17.95 -5.40 6.18
N GLU A 201 18.69 -6.40 5.69
CA GLU A 201 20.13 -6.53 5.95
C GLU A 201 20.90 -5.31 5.47
N GLU A 202 20.63 -4.85 4.24
CA GLU A 202 21.29 -3.66 3.70
C GLU A 202 21.03 -2.42 4.55
N LEU A 203 19.77 -2.20 4.95
CA LEU A 203 19.39 -1.05 5.77
C LEU A 203 20.03 -1.11 7.16
N THR A 204 20.22 -2.31 7.72
CA THR A 204 20.95 -2.47 8.98
C THR A 204 22.44 -2.21 8.83
N LEU A 205 23.10 -2.72 7.78
CA LEU A 205 24.53 -2.49 7.53
C LEU A 205 24.85 -0.99 7.38
N LYS A 206 24.02 -0.26 6.63
CA LYS A 206 24.17 1.21 6.49
C LYS A 206 23.94 2.00 7.79
N GLY A 207 23.29 1.38 8.78
CA GLY A 207 22.99 2.01 10.07
C GLY A 207 24.12 1.88 11.09
N VAL A 208 25.00 0.89 10.93
CA VAL A 208 26.11 0.60 11.87
C VAL A 208 27.25 1.63 11.73
N ASP A 209 27.51 2.14 10.53
CA ASP A 209 28.58 3.13 10.28
C ASP A 209 28.37 4.53 10.91
N LYS A 210 27.27 4.79 11.66
CA LYS A 210 26.96 6.15 12.15
C LYS A 210 26.74 6.34 13.65
N ASN A 211 26.58 5.29 14.48
CA ASN A 211 26.03 5.49 15.84
C ASN A 211 26.55 4.52 16.94
N ASP A 212 27.73 3.93 16.79
CA ASP A 212 28.17 2.86 17.72
C ASP A 212 28.82 3.33 19.04
N GLU A 213 28.85 4.62 19.37
CA GLU A 213 29.44 5.06 20.66
C GLU A 213 28.45 5.31 21.80
N GLU A 214 27.12 5.34 21.59
CA GLU A 214 26.17 5.66 22.69
C GLU A 214 24.86 4.85 22.65
N ARG A 215 24.91 3.52 22.74
CA ARG A 215 23.71 2.70 23.01
C ARG A 215 23.82 1.98 24.35
N ASN A 216 23.60 2.73 25.42
CA ASN A 216 23.35 2.19 26.76
C ASN A 216 22.05 1.35 26.80
N GLU A 217 22.08 0.25 27.56
CA GLU A 217 21.04 -0.79 27.74
C GLU A 217 19.65 -0.31 28.19
N HIS A 218 19.42 0.99 28.37
CA HIS A 218 18.16 1.55 28.89
C HIS A 218 17.08 1.92 27.85
N ASN A 219 17.31 1.72 26.54
CA ASN A 219 16.41 2.21 25.47
C ASN A 219 15.47 1.18 24.83
N LEU A 220 14.85 0.29 25.61
CA LEU A 220 13.89 -0.69 25.06
C LEU A 220 12.54 -0.06 24.62
N GLU A 221 12.19 1.14 25.10
CA GLU A 221 11.01 1.89 24.66
C GLU A 221 11.18 2.52 23.27
N VAL A 222 12.42 2.81 22.85
CA VAL A 222 12.74 3.42 21.55
C VAL A 222 12.57 2.42 20.39
N CYS A 223 12.79 1.13 20.65
CA CYS A 223 12.67 0.06 19.64
C CYS A 223 11.22 -0.30 19.22
N GLN A 224 10.18 0.21 19.90
CA GLN A 224 8.79 -0.14 19.56
C GLN A 224 8.29 0.54 18.27
N ASN A 225 8.92 1.64 17.84
CA ASN A 225 8.51 2.40 16.66
C ASN A 225 9.31 2.04 15.40
N GLU A 226 10.11 0.97 15.44
CA GLU A 226 10.89 0.46 14.30
C GLU A 226 10.38 -0.91 13.84
N PHE A 227 10.74 -1.31 12.62
CA PHE A 227 10.45 -2.65 12.13
C PHE A 227 11.16 -3.71 13.00
N PRO A 228 10.52 -4.84 13.35
CA PRO A 228 9.19 -5.32 12.94
C PRO A 228 8.04 -4.92 13.89
N PHE A 229 8.28 -4.05 14.87
CA PHE A 229 7.32 -3.71 15.93
C PHE A 229 6.27 -2.67 15.52
N ASN A 230 6.57 -1.87 14.50
CA ASN A 230 5.71 -0.78 14.04
C ASN A 230 4.76 -1.17 12.89
N ILE A 231 4.62 -2.45 12.55
CA ILE A 231 3.78 -2.94 11.45
C ILE A 231 2.69 -3.87 11.96
N TYR A 232 1.46 -3.64 11.49
CA TYR A 232 0.27 -4.37 11.91
C TYR A 232 -0.55 -4.76 10.69
N PHE A 233 -1.07 -6.00 10.67
CA PHE A 233 -1.97 -6.49 9.63
C PHE A 233 -3.32 -6.90 10.24
N SER A 234 -4.41 -6.53 9.58
CA SER A 234 -5.76 -6.91 10.00
C SER A 234 -6.61 -7.36 8.81
N CYS A 235 -7.38 -8.45 9.01
CA CYS A 235 -8.43 -8.84 8.08
C CYS A 235 -9.65 -7.98 8.38
N SER A 236 -9.88 -6.94 7.58
CA SER A 236 -10.95 -5.97 7.83
C SER A 236 -11.39 -5.29 6.55
N ASN A 237 -12.69 -5.02 6.47
CA ASN A 237 -13.24 -4.09 5.51
C ASN A 237 -13.12 -2.67 6.05
N ILE A 238 -12.75 -1.71 5.19
CA ILE A 238 -12.71 -0.29 5.60
C ILE A 238 -14.05 0.20 6.14
N PHE A 239 -15.17 -0.42 5.72
CA PHE A 239 -16.51 -0.10 6.21
C PHE A 239 -16.94 -0.85 7.48
N ASP A 240 -16.05 -1.61 8.12
CA ASP A 240 -16.36 -2.30 9.37
C ASP A 240 -16.55 -1.33 10.54
N LYS A 241 -17.33 -1.77 11.55
CA LYS A 241 -17.67 -0.97 12.74
C LYS A 241 -16.45 -0.48 13.51
N CYS A 242 -15.31 -1.17 13.42
CA CYS A 242 -14.08 -0.74 14.08
C CYS A 242 -13.56 0.61 13.57
N PHE A 243 -13.99 1.07 12.39
CA PHE A 243 -13.65 2.40 11.83
C PHE A 243 -14.74 3.46 12.07
N GLU A 244 -15.90 3.11 12.64
CA GLU A 244 -17.00 4.05 12.87
C GLU A 244 -16.63 5.12 13.91
N ASN A 245 -16.02 4.70 15.02
CA ASN A 245 -15.67 5.60 16.13
C ASN A 245 -14.23 6.16 16.04
N VAL A 246 -13.52 5.88 14.96
CA VAL A 246 -12.15 6.35 14.75
C VAL A 246 -12.18 7.66 13.97
N GLN A 247 -11.45 8.66 14.47
CA GLN A 247 -11.27 9.95 13.81
C GLN A 247 -9.85 10.48 14.07
N ASN A 248 -9.32 11.28 13.13
CA ASN A 248 -8.03 11.98 13.28
C ASN A 248 -6.88 11.06 13.77
N LYS A 249 -6.83 9.82 13.25
CA LYS A 249 -5.86 8.81 13.69
C LYS A 249 -4.62 8.74 12.80
N TYR A 250 -4.81 8.84 11.50
CA TYR A 250 -3.76 8.59 10.51
C TYR A 250 -3.18 9.89 9.97
N ASP A 251 -1.86 9.94 9.81
CA ASP A 251 -1.18 11.06 9.14
C ASP A 251 -1.26 10.89 7.62
N VAL A 252 -1.19 9.65 7.13
CA VAL A 252 -1.31 9.31 5.72
C VAL A 252 -2.18 8.06 5.56
N ILE A 253 -3.07 8.06 4.58
CA ILE A 253 -3.82 6.89 4.14
C ILE A 253 -3.46 6.61 2.69
N ILE A 254 -3.01 5.41 2.38
CA ILE A 254 -2.79 4.95 1.00
C ILE A 254 -3.90 3.98 0.59
N CYS A 255 -4.36 4.11 -0.65
CA CYS A 255 -5.37 3.24 -1.24
C CYS A 255 -4.97 2.94 -2.68
N PHE A 256 -4.23 1.84 -2.86
CA PHE A 256 -3.61 1.51 -4.13
C PHE A 256 -4.36 0.42 -4.89
N SER A 257 -4.93 0.76 -6.05
CA SER A 257 -5.65 -0.18 -6.92
C SER A 257 -6.90 -0.84 -6.31
N VAL A 258 -7.45 -0.28 -5.23
CA VAL A 258 -8.63 -0.82 -4.52
C VAL A 258 -9.94 -0.19 -4.97
N LEU A 259 -9.93 1.09 -5.38
CA LEU A 259 -11.15 1.89 -5.58
C LEU A 259 -12.14 1.27 -6.57
N LYS A 260 -11.64 0.63 -7.65
CA LYS A 260 -12.48 -0.11 -8.61
C LYS A 260 -13.33 -1.16 -7.91
N TRP A 261 -12.76 -1.90 -6.96
CA TRP A 261 -13.43 -3.00 -6.27
C TRP A 261 -14.46 -2.50 -5.27
N ILE A 262 -14.16 -1.39 -4.56
CA ILE A 262 -15.16 -0.69 -3.74
C ILE A 262 -16.34 -0.26 -4.61
N HIS A 263 -16.04 0.42 -5.71
CA HIS A 263 -17.06 0.99 -6.60
C HIS A 263 -17.93 -0.10 -7.25
N LEU A 264 -17.34 -1.18 -7.76
CA LEU A 264 -18.08 -2.30 -8.36
C LEU A 264 -18.92 -3.09 -7.34
N ASN A 265 -18.46 -3.23 -6.10
CA ASN A 265 -19.18 -4.01 -5.09
C ASN A 265 -20.31 -3.23 -4.43
N TYR A 266 -20.09 -1.93 -4.17
CA TYR A 266 -20.98 -1.12 -3.33
C TYR A 266 -21.64 0.07 -4.04
N GLY A 267 -21.21 0.41 -5.26
CA GLY A 267 -21.80 1.47 -6.07
C GLY A 267 -21.43 2.90 -5.64
N ASP A 268 -21.97 3.87 -6.39
CA ASP A 268 -21.64 5.30 -6.32
C ASP A 268 -21.81 5.89 -4.91
N ASN A 269 -22.92 5.62 -4.23
CA ASN A 269 -23.18 6.19 -2.89
C ASN A 269 -22.13 5.74 -1.86
N LYS A 270 -21.70 4.47 -1.93
CA LYS A 270 -20.67 3.97 -1.00
C LYS A 270 -19.28 4.45 -1.39
N LEU A 271 -19.05 4.74 -2.67
CA LEU A 271 -17.83 5.42 -3.12
C LEU A 271 -17.73 6.81 -2.48
N ILE A 272 -18.81 7.61 -2.47
CA ILE A 272 -18.82 8.91 -1.79
C ILE A 272 -18.53 8.75 -0.28
N LEU A 273 -19.24 7.82 0.37
CA LEU A 273 -19.03 7.53 1.80
C LEU A 273 -17.61 7.05 2.11
N PHE A 274 -16.93 6.40 1.17
CA PHE A 274 -15.54 6.01 1.33
C PHE A 274 -14.61 7.23 1.44
N PHE A 275 -14.80 8.27 0.60
CA PHE A 275 -14.02 9.50 0.71
C PHE A 275 -14.29 10.22 2.04
N ASP A 276 -15.55 10.27 2.50
CA ASP A 276 -15.91 10.84 3.79
C ASP A 276 -15.27 10.09 4.96
N LEU A 277 -15.25 8.76 4.88
CA LEU A 277 -14.62 7.91 5.89
C LEU A 277 -13.11 8.14 5.94
N VAL A 278 -12.42 8.16 4.80
CA VAL A 278 -10.98 8.47 4.73
C VAL A 278 -10.72 9.87 5.30
N TYR A 279 -11.54 10.86 4.96
CA TYR A 279 -11.42 12.23 5.49
C TYR A 279 -11.59 12.28 7.01
N LYS A 280 -12.55 11.54 7.57
CA LYS A 280 -12.75 11.41 9.03
C LYS A 280 -11.54 10.76 9.72
N LEU A 281 -11.00 9.70 9.12
CA LEU A 281 -9.88 8.93 9.68
C LEU A 281 -8.55 9.70 9.66
N LEU A 282 -8.34 10.57 8.68
CA LEU A 282 -7.14 11.41 8.57
C LEU A 282 -7.10 12.51 9.62
N LYS A 283 -5.90 12.77 10.15
CA LYS A 283 -5.63 13.99 10.93
C LYS A 283 -5.74 15.23 10.04
N ASN A 284 -5.99 16.35 10.68
CA ASN A 284 -5.80 17.68 10.11
C ASN A 284 -4.39 17.81 9.50
N GLY A 285 -4.32 18.29 8.26
CA GLY A 285 -3.07 18.37 7.48
C GLY A 285 -2.57 17.03 6.92
N GLY A 286 -3.26 15.92 7.19
CA GLY A 286 -2.90 14.58 6.71
C GLY A 286 -3.15 14.37 5.21
N TYR A 287 -2.56 13.31 4.66
CA TYR A 287 -2.57 13.05 3.22
C TYR A 287 -3.36 11.78 2.87
N PHE A 288 -4.26 11.89 1.89
CA PHE A 288 -4.86 10.74 1.23
C PHE A 288 -4.20 10.51 -0.13
N ILE A 289 -3.63 9.34 -0.33
CA ILE A 289 -2.94 8.97 -1.56
C ILE A 289 -3.72 7.84 -2.23
N LEU A 290 -4.28 8.15 -3.40
CA LEU A 290 -5.23 7.27 -4.09
C LEU A 290 -4.72 6.90 -5.48
N GLU A 291 -4.61 5.60 -5.77
CA GLU A 291 -4.36 5.09 -7.12
C GLU A 291 -5.66 4.55 -7.74
N TYR A 292 -6.04 5.03 -8.93
CA TYR A 292 -7.22 4.56 -9.65
C TYR A 292 -6.99 4.34 -11.14
N HIS A 293 -7.92 3.63 -11.78
CA HIS A 293 -7.98 3.46 -13.23
C HIS A 293 -8.65 4.66 -13.90
N ARG A 294 -8.11 5.15 -15.02
CA ARG A 294 -8.69 6.22 -15.86
C ARG A 294 -9.74 5.74 -16.86
N GLU A 295 -10.38 4.62 -16.61
CA GLU A 295 -11.38 4.07 -17.53
C GLU A 295 -12.75 4.68 -17.21
N ILE A 296 -13.44 5.25 -18.21
CA ILE A 296 -14.83 5.71 -18.06
C ILE A 296 -15.73 4.55 -17.58
N LYS A 297 -15.45 3.33 -18.08
CA LYS A 297 -16.11 2.09 -17.66
C LYS A 297 -15.05 1.04 -17.37
N TYR A 298 -15.07 0.48 -16.16
CA TYR A 298 -14.11 -0.55 -15.74
C TYR A 298 -14.07 -1.74 -16.69
N LYS A 299 -12.89 -2.14 -17.16
CA LYS A 299 -12.73 -3.43 -17.83
C LYS A 299 -12.98 -4.58 -16.86
N LEU A 300 -13.77 -5.56 -17.31
CA LEU A 300 -14.11 -6.78 -16.57
C LEU A 300 -13.60 -8.00 -17.35
N LYS A 301 -12.93 -8.91 -16.65
CA LYS A 301 -12.58 -10.24 -17.18
C LYS A 301 -13.85 -11.07 -17.42
N LYS A 302 -13.76 -12.12 -18.24
CA LYS A 302 -14.91 -12.98 -18.60
C LYS A 302 -15.68 -13.46 -17.37
N ASN A 303 -14.95 -13.91 -16.37
CA ASN A 303 -15.37 -14.44 -15.07
C ASN A 303 -16.02 -13.34 -14.21
N GLU A 304 -15.44 -12.14 -14.21
CA GLU A 304 -15.95 -10.98 -13.46
C GLU A 304 -17.27 -10.46 -14.04
N LYS A 305 -17.46 -10.55 -15.37
CA LYS A 305 -18.69 -10.11 -16.03
C LYS A 305 -19.93 -10.83 -15.47
N ILE A 306 -19.81 -12.11 -15.10
CA ILE A 306 -20.91 -12.89 -14.53
C ILE A 306 -21.49 -12.19 -13.30
N PHE A 307 -20.64 -11.59 -12.48
CA PHE A 307 -21.05 -10.98 -11.21
C PHE A 307 -21.25 -9.47 -11.29
N PHE A 308 -20.43 -8.78 -12.08
CA PHE A 308 -20.34 -7.32 -12.06
C PHE A 308 -20.98 -6.63 -13.25
N LEU A 309 -21.44 -7.34 -14.29
CA LEU A 309 -21.95 -6.67 -15.49
C LEU A 309 -23.17 -5.79 -15.19
N GLU A 310 -24.16 -6.31 -14.46
CA GLU A 310 -25.36 -5.54 -14.10
C GLU A 310 -25.05 -4.43 -13.08
N LYS A 311 -24.18 -4.69 -12.10
CA LYS A 311 -23.72 -3.64 -11.16
C LYS A 311 -23.01 -2.51 -11.91
N LYS A 312 -22.09 -2.85 -12.81
CA LYS A 312 -21.35 -1.91 -13.65
C LYS A 312 -22.27 -1.05 -14.52
N LYS A 313 -23.36 -1.61 -15.06
CA LYS A 313 -24.34 -0.84 -15.87
C LYS A 313 -25.08 0.23 -15.04
N LYS A 314 -25.24 0.00 -13.73
CA LYS A 314 -25.94 0.92 -12.81
C LYS A 314 -25.05 2.06 -12.31
N LEU A 315 -23.73 1.93 -12.42
CA LEU A 315 -22.79 2.99 -12.02
C LEU A 315 -22.96 4.20 -12.94
N LYS A 316 -23.12 5.37 -12.33
CA LYS A 316 -23.20 6.66 -13.03
C LYS A 316 -21.87 7.39 -12.94
N MET A 317 -21.18 7.22 -11.82
CA MET A 317 -19.86 7.80 -11.57
C MET A 317 -18.74 7.01 -12.25
N ASN A 318 -17.64 7.72 -12.49
CA ASN A 318 -16.39 7.18 -13.02
C ASN A 318 -15.22 8.07 -12.55
N TYR A 319 -14.00 7.78 -13.03
CA TYR A 319 -12.78 8.44 -12.56
C TYR A 319 -12.78 9.98 -12.68
N THR A 320 -13.54 10.56 -13.61
CA THR A 320 -13.63 12.03 -13.75
C THR A 320 -14.29 12.69 -12.55
N HIS A 321 -15.04 11.94 -11.73
CA HIS A 321 -15.78 12.48 -10.59
C HIS A 321 -15.02 12.32 -9.27
N PHE A 322 -13.92 11.57 -9.23
CA PHE A 322 -13.26 11.24 -7.96
C PHE A 322 -12.66 12.46 -7.26
N ASP A 323 -12.13 13.42 -8.04
CA ASP A 323 -11.62 14.68 -7.49
C ASP A 323 -12.75 15.53 -6.91
N ASP A 324 -13.88 15.60 -7.59
CA ASP A 324 -15.07 16.35 -7.16
C ASP A 324 -15.65 15.76 -5.87
N ILE A 325 -15.72 14.42 -5.77
CA ILE A 325 -16.11 13.73 -4.53
C ILE A 325 -15.12 14.06 -3.41
N ALA A 326 -13.81 13.98 -3.66
CA ALA A 326 -12.78 14.28 -2.67
C ALA A 326 -12.91 15.73 -2.14
N GLN A 327 -13.17 16.68 -3.03
CA GLN A 327 -13.38 18.10 -2.72
C GLN A 327 -14.75 18.38 -2.06
N GLY A 328 -15.67 17.41 -2.10
CA GLY A 328 -16.96 17.52 -1.43
C GLY A 328 -18.07 18.13 -2.28
N LEU A 329 -17.93 18.13 -3.60
CA LEU A 329 -18.90 18.70 -4.56
C LEU A 329 -20.17 17.83 -4.74
N TYR A 330 -20.22 16.67 -4.06
CA TYR A 330 -21.38 15.77 -4.04
C TYR A 330 -22.18 15.86 -2.75
N ASN A 331 -22.17 17.03 -2.09
CA ASN A 331 -22.80 17.25 -0.78
C ASN A 331 -22.33 16.28 0.30
N ASN A 332 -21.06 15.88 0.23
CA ASN A 332 -20.42 14.96 1.15
C ASN A 332 -19.44 15.68 2.09
N ALA A 333 -19.05 15.02 3.16
CA ALA A 333 -18.30 15.63 4.25
C ALA A 333 -16.84 15.95 3.89
N SER A 334 -16.22 15.20 2.98
CA SER A 334 -14.81 15.42 2.65
C SER A 334 -14.56 16.79 2.02
N LYS A 335 -13.42 17.39 2.36
CA LYS A 335 -12.93 18.69 1.87
C LYS A 335 -11.44 18.60 1.61
N PHE A 336 -11.07 17.71 0.68
CA PHE A 336 -9.68 17.52 0.30
C PHE A 336 -9.22 18.58 -0.70
N VAL A 337 -7.96 18.98 -0.60
CA VAL A 337 -7.27 19.76 -1.63
C VAL A 337 -6.33 18.84 -2.40
N LEU A 338 -6.46 18.81 -3.72
CA LEU A 338 -5.54 18.06 -4.59
C LEU A 338 -4.17 18.77 -4.59
N ILE A 339 -3.13 18.06 -4.17
CA ILE A 339 -1.75 18.57 -4.12
C ILE A 339 -0.99 18.20 -5.39
N ASN A 340 -1.17 16.97 -5.86
CA ASN A 340 -0.47 16.48 -7.04
C ASN A 340 -1.26 15.34 -7.70
N LYS A 341 -1.17 15.26 -9.03
CA LYS A 341 -1.71 14.17 -9.83
C LYS A 341 -0.63 13.65 -10.78
N THR A 342 -0.27 12.38 -10.63
CA THR A 342 0.74 11.70 -11.46
C THR A 342 0.12 10.56 -12.24
N ASP A 343 0.27 10.61 -13.55
CA ASP A 343 -0.16 9.58 -14.49
C ASP A 343 1.00 8.65 -14.84
N PHE A 344 0.90 7.41 -14.38
CA PHE A 344 1.85 6.37 -14.73
C PHE A 344 1.44 5.71 -16.03
N LYS A 345 2.28 5.84 -17.07
CA LYS A 345 2.09 5.20 -18.37
C LYS A 345 3.12 4.09 -18.54
N ALA A 346 2.67 2.86 -18.83
CA ALA A 346 3.59 1.79 -19.17
C ALA A 346 3.87 1.83 -20.69
N ASN A 347 5.13 2.00 -21.09
CA ASN A 347 5.55 1.91 -22.49
C ASN A 347 6.07 0.49 -22.76
N THR A 348 5.45 -0.22 -23.70
CA THR A 348 5.99 -1.46 -24.27
C THR A 348 6.46 -1.18 -25.70
N LYS A 349 7.76 -1.24 -25.94
CA LYS A 349 8.32 -1.26 -27.29
C LYS A 349 8.39 -2.72 -27.75
N GLU A 350 7.48 -3.13 -28.62
CA GLU A 350 7.65 -4.30 -29.49
C GLU A 350 7.54 -3.81 -30.94
N ASP A 351 8.52 -4.16 -31.77
CA ASP A 351 8.54 -3.95 -33.23
C ASP A 351 8.33 -2.51 -33.75
N GLY A 352 8.92 -1.51 -33.07
CA GLY A 352 8.98 -0.13 -33.59
C GLY A 352 7.63 0.59 -33.75
N LYS A 353 6.53 -0.02 -33.30
CA LYS A 353 5.19 0.60 -33.25
C LYS A 353 4.81 0.90 -31.81
N GLU A 354 4.63 2.17 -31.48
CA GLU A 354 4.01 2.57 -30.23
C GLU A 354 2.58 2.05 -30.14
N ARG A 355 2.38 0.94 -29.41
CA ARG A 355 1.04 0.61 -28.92
C ARG A 355 0.84 1.31 -27.60
N ARG A 356 -0.23 2.12 -27.51
CA ARG A 356 -0.78 2.60 -26.24
C ARG A 356 -1.28 1.39 -25.45
N ASP A 357 -0.39 0.75 -24.72
CA ASP A 357 -0.78 -0.40 -23.92
C ASP A 357 -1.71 0.08 -22.80
N THR A 358 -2.91 -0.48 -22.76
CA THR A 358 -3.85 -0.27 -21.66
C THR A 358 -3.56 -1.25 -20.53
N GLY A 359 -2.26 -1.43 -20.27
CA GLY A 359 -1.74 -2.42 -19.34
C GLY A 359 -2.25 -2.22 -17.92
N MET A 360 -2.20 -3.29 -17.13
CA MET A 360 -2.67 -3.38 -15.73
C MET A 360 -2.20 -2.23 -14.82
N PHE A 361 -1.11 -1.56 -15.19
CA PHE A 361 -0.40 -0.53 -14.44
C PHE A 361 -0.54 0.89 -15.01
N ASN A 362 -1.32 1.11 -16.06
CA ASN A 362 -1.62 2.47 -16.51
C ASN A 362 -2.64 3.12 -15.54
N ARG A 363 -2.12 3.81 -14.52
CA ARG A 363 -2.89 4.31 -13.36
C ARG A 363 -2.56 5.75 -13.07
N THR A 364 -3.51 6.44 -12.46
CA THR A 364 -3.29 7.77 -11.89
C THR A 364 -3.13 7.64 -10.39
N ILE A 365 -2.16 8.34 -9.83
CA ILE A 365 -2.02 8.57 -8.39
C ILE A 365 -2.35 10.02 -8.11
N CYS A 366 -3.32 10.25 -7.23
CA CYS A 366 -3.61 11.56 -6.68
C CYS A 366 -3.14 11.63 -5.23
N ILE A 367 -2.52 12.75 -4.87
CA ILE A 367 -2.17 13.10 -3.50
C ILE A 367 -3.11 14.23 -3.09
N TYR A 368 -3.99 13.94 -2.14
CA TYR A 368 -4.91 14.89 -1.54
C TYR A 368 -4.45 15.25 -0.13
N LYS A 369 -4.63 16.49 0.29
CA LYS A 369 -4.39 16.95 1.66
C LYS A 369 -5.72 17.31 2.33
N LYS A 370 -5.92 16.84 3.56
CA LYS A 370 -7.03 17.28 4.41
C LYS A 370 -6.70 18.65 4.98
N VAL A 371 -7.49 19.66 4.63
CA VAL A 371 -7.36 21.03 5.17
C VAL A 371 -8.34 21.20 6.34
N CYS A 372 -7.91 21.91 7.38
CA CYS A 372 -8.76 22.23 8.54
C CYS A 372 -9.73 23.35 8.16
N ASN A 373 -10.98 23.28 8.63
CA ASN A 373 -11.92 24.40 8.58
C ASN A 373 -11.72 25.39 9.75
N ASP A 374 -10.73 25.15 10.62
CA ASP A 374 -10.42 26.06 11.71
C ASP A 374 -9.77 27.31 11.11
N GLY A 375 -10.45 28.45 11.21
CA GLY A 375 -10.14 29.74 10.57
C GLY A 375 -8.81 30.41 10.93
N ASN A 376 -7.82 29.64 11.41
CA ASN A 376 -6.43 30.07 11.51
C ASN A 376 -5.65 29.42 10.38
N ILE A 377 -5.60 30.13 9.25
CA ILE A 377 -4.65 29.88 8.17
C ILE A 377 -3.26 30.19 8.75
N GLU A 378 -2.62 29.20 9.39
CA GLU A 378 -1.17 29.20 9.40
C GLU A 378 -0.71 29.09 7.95
N GLN A 379 -0.23 30.21 7.45
CA GLN A 379 0.20 30.43 6.08
C GLN A 379 1.32 29.46 5.73
N HIS A 380 0.95 28.30 5.20
CA HIS A 380 1.88 27.48 4.45
C HIS A 380 2.25 28.28 3.19
N PRO A 381 3.53 28.39 2.79
CA PRO A 381 3.99 29.27 1.70
C PRO A 381 3.38 28.98 0.31
N VAL A 382 2.54 27.96 0.18
CA VAL A 382 1.79 27.62 -1.03
C VAL A 382 0.44 28.37 -1.12
N LEU A 383 -0.14 28.84 0.00
CA LEU A 383 -1.45 29.51 0.00
C LEU A 383 -1.40 31.04 -0.19
N ASN A 384 -0.24 31.69 -0.02
CA ASN A 384 -0.10 33.15 -0.14
C ASN A 384 0.00 33.67 -1.60
N ARG A 385 -0.24 32.85 -2.63
CA ARG A 385 -0.24 33.29 -4.04
C ARG A 385 -1.62 33.25 -4.71
N LEU A 386 -2.69 33.22 -3.92
CA LEU A 386 -4.07 33.23 -4.42
C LEU A 386 -4.88 34.47 -4.02
N ASN A 387 -4.32 35.38 -3.22
CA ASN A 387 -4.99 36.62 -2.78
C ASN A 387 -4.14 37.88 -3.05
N MET A 388 -3.60 38.01 -4.26
CA MET A 388 -3.11 39.29 -4.79
C MET A 388 -3.47 39.46 -6.25
#